data_AF-A3ITJ6-F1
#
_entry.id   AF-A3ITJ6-F1
#
_cell.length_a   1.000
_cell.length_b   1.000
_cell.length_c   1.000
_cell.angle_alpha   90.00
_cell.angle_beta   90.00
_cell.angle_gamma   90.00
#
_symmetry.space_group_name_H-M   'P 1'
#
loop_
_entity.id
_entity.type
_entity.pdbx_description
1 polymer ?
#
loop_
_entity_poly.entity_id
_entity_poly.type
_entity_poly.pdbx_seq_one_letter_code
_entity_poly.pdbx_strand_id
1 'polypeptide(L)'
;MKEQIDQTLSLVKSGNYQQAKISFSTARKTWFTFGGTIKRIAPDLYEIMNPGFNQANTLLNQSNPQKQGLIEQLQTLSNTGTNAVKVSDIKE
;
A
#
# COMPACT_ATOMS: atom_id res chain seq x y z
N MET A 1 4.19 -6.23 5.04
CA MET A 1 3.44 -5.25 4.20
C MET A 1 3.68 -3.81 4.62
N LYS A 2 3.38 -3.44 5.88
CA LYS A 2 3.56 -2.07 6.40
C LYS A 2 4.95 -1.50 6.13
N GLU A 3 6.00 -2.24 6.50
CA GLU A 3 7.38 -1.82 6.30
C GLU A 3 7.70 -1.47 4.85
N GLN A 4 7.16 -2.25 3.90
CA GLN A 4 7.37 -2.00 2.47
C GLN A 4 6.64 -0.73 2.02
N ILE A 5 5.45 -0.43 2.57
CA ILE A 5 4.71 0.81 2.30
C ILE A 5 5.47 2.01 2.90
N ASP A 6 5.97 1.91 4.12
CA ASP A 6 6.78 2.97 4.75
C ASP A 6 8.11 3.19 4.00
N GLN A 7 8.73 2.12 3.50
CA GLN A 7 9.92 2.22 2.66
C GLN A 7 9.59 2.91 1.33
N THR A 8 8.48 2.55 0.66
CA THR A 8 8.00 3.27 -0.53
C THR A 8 7.77 4.74 -0.22
N LEU A 9 7.13 5.07 0.91
CA LEU A 9 6.90 6.45 1.35
C LEU A 9 8.20 7.24 1.48
N SER A 10 9.20 6.67 2.15
CA SER A 10 10.51 7.30 2.34
C SER A 10 11.23 7.54 1.02
N LEU A 11 11.15 6.57 0.09
CA LEU A 11 11.75 6.65 -1.24
C LEU A 11 11.06 7.70 -2.11
N VAL A 12 9.72 7.79 -2.08
CA VAL A 12 8.96 8.85 -2.75
C VAL A 12 9.32 10.23 -2.20
N LYS A 13 9.42 10.37 -0.87
CA LYS A 13 9.87 11.62 -0.22
C LYS A 13 11.26 12.04 -0.69
N SER A 14 12.17 11.07 -0.82
CA SER A 14 13.53 11.25 -1.31
C SER A 14 13.64 11.40 -2.84
N GLY A 15 12.54 11.28 -3.58
CA GLY A 15 12.53 11.36 -5.05
C GLY A 15 13.06 10.11 -5.76
N ASN A 16 13.32 9.03 -5.04
CA ASN A 16 13.82 7.76 -5.60
C ASN A 16 12.65 6.87 -6.04
N TYR A 17 12.00 7.24 -7.13
CA TYR A 17 10.80 6.54 -7.63
C TYR A 17 11.10 5.13 -8.17
N GLN A 18 12.32 4.86 -8.65
CA GLN A 18 12.70 3.53 -9.11
C GLN A 18 12.70 2.52 -7.96
N GLN A 19 13.37 2.86 -6.86
CA GLN A 19 13.35 2.02 -5.66
C GLN A 19 11.95 1.98 -5.05
N ALA A 20 11.22 3.11 -5.07
CA ALA A 20 9.84 3.15 -4.55
C ALA A 20 8.94 2.14 -5.25
N LYS A 21 9.06 1.99 -6.58
CA LYS A 21 8.34 0.97 -7.37
C LYS A 21 8.69 -0.45 -6.93
N ILE A 22 9.96 -0.74 -6.64
CA ILE A 22 10.40 -2.07 -6.19
C ILE A 22 9.76 -2.40 -4.83
N SER A 23 9.92 -1.54 -3.83
CA SER A 23 9.31 -1.72 -2.50
C SER A 23 7.78 -1.80 -2.59
N PHE A 24 7.17 -0.97 -3.43
CA PHE A 24 5.71 -0.95 -3.60
C PHE A 24 5.19 -2.23 -4.28
N SER A 25 5.93 -2.75 -5.25
CA SER A 25 5.60 -4.03 -5.91
C SER A 25 5.59 -5.18 -4.91
N THR A 26 6.56 -5.21 -3.99
CA THR A 26 6.58 -6.18 -2.87
C THR A 26 5.36 -6.01 -1.97
N ALA A 27 5.04 -4.77 -1.55
CA ALA A 27 3.85 -4.49 -0.75
C ALA A 27 2.55 -4.95 -1.45
N ARG A 28 2.44 -4.69 -2.76
CA ARG A 28 1.30 -5.07 -3.59
C ARG A 28 1.17 -6.57 -3.75
N LYS A 29 2.27 -7.30 -3.92
CA LYS A 29 2.26 -8.78 -3.95
C LYS A 29 1.71 -9.33 -2.64
N THR A 30 2.18 -8.82 -1.50
CA THR A 30 1.61 -9.18 -0.20
C THR A 30 0.12 -8.84 -0.14
N TRP A 31 -0.30 -7.66 -0.60
CA TRP A 31 -1.72 -7.27 -0.62
C TRP A 31 -2.56 -8.19 -1.50
N PHE A 32 -2.03 -8.64 -2.64
CA PHE A 32 -2.74 -9.57 -3.50
C PHE A 32 -2.96 -10.94 -2.82
N THR A 33 -1.95 -11.43 -2.09
CA THR A 33 -2.04 -12.68 -1.32
C THR A 33 -3.04 -12.57 -0.17
N PHE A 34 -2.96 -11.50 0.64
CA PHE A 34 -3.77 -11.35 1.85
C PHE A 34 -5.10 -10.62 1.63
N GLY A 35 -5.25 -9.90 0.53
CA GLY A 35 -6.42 -9.07 0.23
C GLY A 35 -7.70 -9.87 0.10
N GLY A 36 -7.62 -11.12 -0.36
CA GLY A 36 -8.77 -12.03 -0.36
C GLY A 36 -9.25 -12.38 1.05
N THR A 37 -8.33 -12.58 1.99
CA THR A 37 -8.64 -12.80 3.41
C THR A 37 -9.22 -11.55 4.05
N ILE A 38 -8.63 -10.37 3.80
CA ILE A 38 -9.15 -9.09 4.28
C ILE A 38 -10.56 -8.85 3.74
N LYS A 39 -10.82 -9.08 2.45
CA LYS A 39 -12.15 -8.95 1.85
C LYS A 39 -13.22 -9.77 2.58
N ARG A 40 -12.84 -10.96 3.08
CA ARG A 40 -13.76 -11.86 3.78
C ARG A 40 -13.99 -11.48 5.24
N ILE A 41 -12.96 -11.01 5.95
CA ILE A 41 -13.01 -10.78 7.40
C ILE A 41 -13.30 -9.31 7.74
N ALA A 42 -12.79 -8.39 6.92
CA ALA A 42 -12.95 -6.95 7.05
C ALA A 42 -13.17 -6.31 5.66
N PRO A 43 -14.38 -6.46 5.09
CA PRO A 43 -14.71 -5.90 3.79
C PRO A 43 -14.48 -4.39 3.72
N ASP A 44 -14.80 -3.64 4.78
CA ASP A 44 -14.52 -2.19 4.86
C ASP A 44 -13.03 -1.85 4.68
N LEU A 45 -12.13 -2.64 5.29
CA LEU A 45 -10.68 -2.46 5.10
C LEU A 45 -10.27 -2.77 3.67
N TYR A 46 -10.88 -3.79 3.05
CA TYR A 46 -10.62 -4.11 1.64
C TYR A 46 -11.07 -2.98 0.71
N GLU A 47 -12.23 -2.38 0.95
CA GLU A 47 -12.77 -1.26 0.17
C GLU A 47 -11.92 0.00 0.28
N ILE A 48 -11.18 0.19 1.38
CA ILE A 48 -10.23 1.30 1.52
C ILE A 48 -8.88 0.97 0.87
N MET A 49 -8.34 -0.22 1.14
CA MET A 49 -6.98 -0.56 0.74
C MET A 49 -6.86 -0.90 -0.75
N ASN A 50 -7.82 -1.61 -1.33
CA ASN A 50 -7.75 -2.02 -2.74
C ASN A 50 -7.69 -0.82 -3.71
N PRO A 51 -8.58 0.19 -3.63
CA PRO A 51 -8.45 1.38 -4.46
C PRO A 51 -7.18 2.18 -4.12
N GLY A 52 -6.78 2.25 -2.85
CA GLY A 52 -5.53 2.91 -2.45
C GLY A 52 -4.30 2.28 -3.13
N PHE A 53 -4.19 0.95 -3.15
CA PHE A 53 -3.11 0.24 -3.84
C PHE A 53 -3.13 0.47 -5.35
N ASN A 54 -4.32 0.47 -5.98
CA ASN A 54 -4.44 0.76 -7.41
C ASN A 54 -4.05 2.20 -7.73
N GLN A 55 -4.49 3.16 -6.92
CA GLN A 55 -4.17 4.58 -7.10
C GLN A 55 -2.68 4.86 -6.90
N ALA A 56 -2.06 4.33 -5.84
CA ALA A 56 -0.63 4.44 -5.60
C ALA A 56 0.19 3.79 -6.74
N ASN A 57 -0.26 2.66 -7.28
CA ASN A 57 0.37 2.03 -8.44
C ASN A 57 0.30 2.93 -9.69
N THR A 58 -0.86 3.54 -9.96
CA THR A 58 -1.05 4.45 -11.09
C THR A 58 -0.15 5.67 -10.94
N LEU A 59 -0.20 6.34 -9.78
CA LEU A 59 0.62 7.51 -9.48
C LEU A 59 2.12 7.22 -9.59
N LEU A 60 2.59 6.05 -9.10
CA LEU A 60 3.99 5.64 -9.23
C LEU A 60 4.41 5.41 -10.68
N ASN A 61 3.50 4.97 -11.55
CA ASN A 61 3.81 4.67 -12.95
C ASN A 61 3.62 5.86 -13.90
N GLN A 62 3.06 6.97 -13.45
CA GLN A 62 3.01 8.20 -14.24
C GLN A 62 4.41 8.76 -14.50
N SER A 63 4.63 9.35 -15.67
CA SER A 63 5.89 10.02 -16.03
C SER A 63 6.23 11.17 -15.10
N ASN A 64 5.20 11.83 -14.52
CA ASN A 64 5.36 12.82 -13.47
C ASN A 64 4.49 12.41 -12.26
N PRO A 65 5.04 11.61 -11.33
CA PRO A 65 4.28 11.15 -10.17
C PRO A 65 3.88 12.37 -9.32
N GLN A 66 2.57 12.54 -9.06
CA GLN A 66 2.09 13.58 -8.14
C GLN A 66 2.58 13.27 -6.72
N LYS A 67 3.78 13.74 -6.39
CA LYS A 67 4.53 13.38 -5.18
C LYS A 67 3.69 13.53 -3.90
N GLN A 68 2.97 14.65 -3.74
CA GLN A 68 2.10 14.87 -2.58
C GLN A 68 0.94 13.86 -2.54
N GLY A 69 0.18 13.70 -3.62
CA GLY A 69 -0.93 12.74 -3.66
C GLY A 69 -0.47 11.29 -3.45
N LEU A 70 0.73 10.94 -3.92
CA LEU A 70 1.33 9.63 -3.69
C LEU A 70 1.75 9.45 -2.22
N ILE A 71 2.33 10.47 -1.59
CA ILE A 71 2.67 10.46 -0.17
C ILE A 71 1.40 10.30 0.67
N GLU A 72 0.36 11.08 0.40
CA GLU A 72 -0.92 11.01 1.13
C GLU A 72 -1.55 9.62 1.01
N GLN A 73 -1.55 9.03 -0.18
CA GLN A 73 -2.10 7.67 -0.33
C GLN A 73 -1.26 6.59 0.32
N LEU A 74 0.07 6.68 0.26
CA LEU A 74 0.94 5.74 0.93
C LEU A 74 0.83 5.86 2.46
N GLN A 75 0.60 7.05 3.01
CA GLN A 75 0.34 7.23 4.44
C GLN A 75 -0.99 6.60 4.86
N THR A 76 -2.05 6.82 4.09
CA THR A 76 -3.34 6.16 4.31
C THR A 76 -3.19 4.63 4.28
N LEU A 77 -2.48 4.10 3.27
CA LEU A 77 -2.20 2.66 3.18
C LEU A 77 -1.33 2.12 4.32
N SER A 78 -0.35 2.88 4.82
CA SER A 78 0.49 2.46 5.95
C SER A 78 -0.32 2.38 7.25
N ASN A 79 -1.17 3.39 7.48
CA ASN A 79 -2.06 3.44 8.65
C ASN A 79 -3.11 2.32 8.59
N THR A 80 -3.81 2.18 7.46
CA THR A 80 -4.86 1.16 7.28
C THR A 80 -4.26 -0.25 7.20
N GLY A 81 -3.08 -0.40 6.59
CA GLY A 81 -2.34 -1.66 6.52
C GLY A 81 -1.93 -2.21 7.89
N THR A 82 -1.72 -1.34 8.88
CA THR A 82 -1.48 -1.76 10.27
C THR A 82 -2.70 -2.47 10.86
N ASN A 83 -3.91 -2.01 10.53
CA ASN A 83 -5.15 -2.63 10.97
C ASN A 83 -5.44 -3.92 10.19
N ALA A 84 -5.11 -3.97 8.91
CA ALA A 84 -5.28 -5.16 8.08
C ALA A 84 -4.36 -6.32 8.49
N VAL A 85 -3.11 -6.05 8.84
CA VAL A 85 -2.18 -7.07 9.37
C VAL A 85 -2.74 -7.65 10.68
N LYS A 86 -3.25 -6.81 11.59
CA LYS A 86 -3.89 -7.28 12.83
C LYS A 86 -5.09 -8.18 12.55
N VAL A 87 -5.97 -7.82 11.61
CA VAL A 87 -7.15 -8.63 11.28
C VAL A 87 -6.79 -9.97 10.62
N SER A 88 -5.68 -10.02 9.88
CA SER A 88 -5.19 -11.26 9.25
C SER A 88 -4.57 -12.23 10.27
N ASP A 89 -4.07 -11.73 11.39
CA ASP A 89 -3.39 -12.49 12.46
C ASP A 89 -4.39 -13.11 13.48
N ILE A 90 -5.63 -12.59 13.56
CA ILE A 90 -6.66 -13.01 14.54
C ILE A 90 -7.37 -14.34 14.15
N LYS A 91 -6.88 -15.08 13.15
CA LYS A 91 -7.40 -16.41 12.81
C LYS A 91 -6.28 -17.44 12.72
N GLU A 92 -5.71 -17.79 13.87
CA GLU A 92 -5.20 -19.13 14.15
C GLU A 92 -5.98 -19.73 15.32
#